data_AF-K1XIH5-F1
#
_entry.id   AF-K1XIH5-F1
#
_cell.length_a   1.000
_cell.length_b   1.000
_cell.length_c   1.000
_cell.angle_alpha   90.00
_cell.angle_beta   90.00
_cell.angle_gamma   90.00
#
_symmetry.space_group_name_H-M   'P 1'
#
loop_
_entity.id
_entity.type
_entity.pdbx_description
1 polymer ?
#
loop_
_entity_poly.entity_id
_entity_poly.type
_entity_poly.pdbx_seq_one_letter_code
_entity_poly.pdbx_strand_id
1 'polypeptide(L)'
;MILFVFLYDYDKKRFYNALLKAFEGNMISSLEDVVNIYKWINNKDNYRESLNEYLREFLIAIFLSKNISDENIKSKIKEKISDFIKQNEKISPFSELPMHERNILDDLEFYIWNTDKKWIERKVDELKNVILVRYTEHKKLEKVNKRAVPLAIIWLVLTLIFWLISLFVKPWDSINKENSWLGTGSTSSIDISK
;
A
#
# COMPACT_ATOMS: atom_id res chain seq x y z
N MET A 1 -12.48 5.26 -18.98
CA MET A 1 -11.34 4.50 -18.41
C MET A 1 -10.42 5.44 -17.62
N ILE A 2 -10.94 6.10 -16.58
CA ILE A 2 -10.16 7.07 -15.77
C ILE A 2 -10.26 6.76 -14.25
N LEU A 3 -11.10 5.81 -13.85
CA LEU A 3 -11.23 5.39 -12.44
C LEU A 3 -9.94 4.74 -11.86
N PHE A 4 -8.89 4.52 -12.69
CA PHE A 4 -7.91 3.47 -12.43
C PHE A 4 -6.51 3.89 -11.98
N VAL A 5 -6.16 5.17 -12.01
CA VAL A 5 -4.76 5.56 -11.80
C VAL A 5 -4.35 5.64 -10.32
N PHE A 6 -5.31 5.68 -9.39
CA PHE A 6 -5.01 5.97 -7.97
C PHE A 6 -5.13 4.80 -6.99
N LEU A 7 -5.51 3.59 -7.42
CA LEU A 7 -5.78 2.48 -6.51
C LEU A 7 -4.91 1.28 -6.86
N TYR A 8 -3.81 1.14 -6.13
CA TYR A 8 -2.87 0.00 -6.25
C TYR A 8 -3.45 -1.30 -5.66
N ASP A 9 -4.54 -1.20 -4.90
CA ASP A 9 -5.17 -2.31 -4.18
C ASP A 9 -6.29 -2.96 -5.00
N TYR A 10 -6.13 -4.25 -5.29
CA TYR A 10 -7.06 -5.06 -6.09
C TYR A 10 -8.44 -5.19 -5.42
N ASP A 11 -8.49 -5.31 -4.10
CA ASP A 11 -9.72 -5.52 -3.35
C ASP A 11 -10.52 -4.21 -3.24
N LYS A 12 -9.84 -3.09 -2.98
CA LYS A 12 -10.43 -1.74 -3.07
C LYS A 12 -11.05 -1.49 -4.44
N LYS A 13 -10.33 -1.83 -5.51
CA LYS A 13 -10.82 -1.73 -6.89
C LYS A 13 -12.06 -2.57 -7.12
N ARG A 14 -12.09 -3.82 -6.66
CA ARG A 14 -13.29 -4.68 -6.75
C ARG A 14 -14.46 -4.08 -5.99
N PHE A 15 -14.21 -3.60 -4.78
CA PHE A 15 -15.21 -2.98 -3.93
C PHE A 15 -15.84 -1.76 -4.57
N TYR A 16 -15.05 -0.81 -5.09
CA TYR A 16 -15.59 0.39 -5.74
C TYR A 16 -16.39 0.07 -7.00
N ASN A 17 -15.97 -0.92 -7.78
CA ASN A 17 -16.72 -1.34 -8.97
C ASN A 17 -18.05 -2.00 -8.60
N ALA A 18 -18.06 -2.86 -7.58
CA ALA A 18 -19.27 -3.51 -7.10
C ALA A 18 -20.24 -2.46 -6.52
N LEU A 19 -19.71 -1.55 -5.70
CA LEU A 19 -20.48 -0.48 -5.06
C LEU A 19 -21.07 0.48 -6.10
N LEU A 20 -20.30 0.91 -7.10
CA LEU A 20 -20.79 1.78 -8.18
C LEU A 20 -21.93 1.11 -8.97
N LYS A 21 -21.75 -0.15 -9.38
CA LYS A 21 -22.80 -0.92 -10.09
C LYS A 21 -24.05 -1.10 -9.25
N ALA A 22 -23.89 -1.35 -7.95
CA ALA A 22 -25.00 -1.53 -7.05
C ALA A 22 -25.75 -0.20 -6.79
N PHE A 23 -25.07 0.95 -6.83
CA PHE A 23 -25.73 2.27 -6.86
C PHE A 23 -26.47 2.53 -8.18
N GLU A 24 -25.85 2.25 -9.34
CA GLU A 24 -26.48 2.39 -10.66
C GLU A 24 -27.72 1.48 -10.81
N GLY A 25 -27.66 0.28 -10.25
CA GLY A 25 -28.76 -0.69 -10.24
C GLY A 25 -29.81 -0.47 -9.14
N ASN A 26 -29.71 0.58 -8.32
CA ASN A 26 -30.55 0.83 -7.13
C ASN A 26 -30.61 -0.36 -6.14
N MET A 27 -29.55 -1.17 -6.08
CA MET A 27 -29.47 -2.36 -5.22
C MET A 27 -29.01 -2.04 -3.79
N ILE A 28 -28.56 -0.80 -3.52
CA ILE A 28 -28.12 -0.35 -2.19
C ILE A 28 -29.23 0.48 -1.53
N SER A 29 -29.84 -0.12 -0.52
CA SER A 29 -30.92 0.47 0.28
C SER A 29 -30.47 0.77 1.70
N SER A 30 -29.52 -0.01 2.24
CA SER A 30 -29.10 0.07 3.63
C SER A 30 -27.58 0.00 3.79
N LEU A 31 -27.09 0.37 4.98
CA LEU A 31 -25.69 0.16 5.37
C LEU A 31 -25.31 -1.32 5.33
N GLU A 32 -26.23 -2.23 5.66
CA GLU A 32 -25.99 -3.68 5.68
C GLU A 32 -25.64 -4.21 4.27
N ASP A 33 -26.30 -3.69 3.23
CA ASP A 33 -25.99 -4.05 1.84
C ASP A 33 -24.52 -3.72 1.50
N VAL A 34 -24.06 -2.56 1.96
CA VAL A 34 -22.69 -2.09 1.77
C VAL A 34 -21.69 -2.94 2.57
N VAL A 35 -22.04 -3.27 3.82
CA VAL A 35 -21.25 -4.16 4.69
C VAL A 35 -21.10 -5.55 4.06
N ASN A 36 -22.16 -6.09 3.47
CA ASN A 36 -22.14 -7.40 2.81
C ASN A 36 -21.23 -7.40 1.58
N ILE A 37 -21.29 -6.35 0.75
CA ILE A 37 -20.36 -6.18 -0.37
C ILE A 37 -18.92 -6.13 0.14
N TYR A 38 -18.66 -5.38 1.22
CA TYR A 38 -17.33 -5.27 1.80
C TYR A 38 -16.82 -6.62 2.31
N LYS A 39 -17.62 -7.33 3.12
CA LYS A 39 -17.27 -8.65 3.69
C LYS A 39 -16.99 -9.67 2.60
N TRP A 40 -17.82 -9.70 1.56
CA TRP A 40 -17.67 -10.63 0.44
C TRP A 40 -16.35 -10.42 -0.31
N ILE A 41 -15.90 -9.17 -0.49
CA ILE A 41 -14.69 -8.85 -1.25
C ILE A 41 -13.44 -9.02 -0.41
N ASN A 42 -13.46 -8.51 0.82
CA ASN A 42 -12.28 -8.49 1.67
C ASN A 42 -12.10 -9.78 2.48
N ASN A 43 -13.09 -10.69 2.47
CA ASN A 43 -13.12 -11.91 3.27
C ASN A 43 -12.78 -11.65 4.75
N LYS A 44 -13.34 -10.55 5.30
CA LYS A 44 -13.09 -10.06 6.65
C LYS A 44 -14.41 -9.79 7.36
N ASP A 45 -14.63 -10.47 8.47
CA ASP A 45 -15.77 -10.21 9.35
C ASP A 45 -15.58 -8.92 10.17
N ASN A 46 -14.33 -8.55 10.46
CA ASN A 46 -14.02 -7.27 11.12
C ASN A 46 -13.99 -6.13 10.09
N TYR A 47 -15.16 -5.76 9.58
CA TYR A 47 -15.32 -4.68 8.58
C TYR A 47 -15.25 -3.27 9.19
N ARG A 48 -15.45 -3.16 10.50
CA ARG A 48 -15.65 -1.88 11.20
C ARG A 48 -14.45 -0.96 11.04
N GLU A 49 -13.26 -1.54 11.06
CA GLU A 49 -11.99 -0.81 11.02
C GLU A 49 -11.72 -0.10 9.69
N SER A 50 -12.12 -0.69 8.57
CA SER A 50 -11.68 -0.21 7.25
C SER A 50 -12.82 0.14 6.31
N LEU A 51 -14.09 -0.14 6.66
CA LEU A 51 -15.22 0.20 5.78
C LEU A 51 -15.34 1.71 5.58
N ASN A 52 -15.20 2.51 6.63
CA ASN A 52 -15.29 3.97 6.49
C ASN A 52 -14.15 4.53 5.63
N GLU A 53 -12.94 3.99 5.75
CA GLU A 53 -11.81 4.33 4.88
C GLU A 53 -12.16 4.07 3.41
N TYR A 54 -12.68 2.88 3.10
CA TYR A 54 -13.09 2.50 1.74
C TYR A 54 -14.20 3.44 1.22
N LEU A 55 -15.18 3.79 2.05
CA LEU A 55 -16.27 4.69 1.67
C LEU A 55 -15.79 6.13 1.42
N ARG A 56 -14.86 6.64 2.24
CA ARG A 56 -14.26 7.98 2.04
C ARG A 56 -13.40 8.04 0.79
N GLU A 57 -12.58 7.03 0.56
CA GLU A 57 -11.81 6.91 -0.67
C GLU A 57 -12.71 6.80 -1.90
N PHE A 58 -13.82 6.06 -1.81
CA PHE A 58 -14.81 5.97 -2.87
C PHE A 58 -15.45 7.33 -3.18
N LEU A 59 -15.76 8.15 -2.16
CA LEU A 59 -16.22 9.52 -2.36
C LEU A 59 -15.20 10.38 -3.12
N ILE A 60 -13.91 10.27 -2.77
CA ILE A 60 -12.82 10.96 -3.48
C ILE A 60 -12.73 10.47 -4.92
N ALA A 61 -12.80 9.15 -5.14
CA ALA A 61 -12.75 8.55 -6.47
C ALA A 61 -13.92 9.03 -7.35
N ILE A 62 -15.14 9.08 -6.81
CA ILE A 62 -16.31 9.64 -7.50
C ILE A 62 -16.10 11.12 -7.81
N PHE A 63 -15.61 11.90 -6.84
CA PHE A 63 -15.38 13.33 -7.01
C PHE A 63 -14.40 13.61 -8.15
N LEU A 64 -13.30 12.87 -8.21
CA LEU A 64 -12.26 12.99 -9.25
C LEU A 64 -12.66 12.34 -10.59
N SER A 65 -13.62 11.41 -10.58
CA SER A 65 -14.05 10.74 -11.81
C SER A 65 -14.82 11.70 -12.73
N LYS A 66 -14.37 11.78 -13.99
CA LYS A 66 -15.10 12.43 -15.10
C LYS A 66 -16.16 11.52 -15.73
N ASN A 67 -16.27 10.28 -15.27
CA ASN A 67 -17.10 9.24 -15.87
C ASN A 67 -18.58 9.35 -15.49
N ILE A 68 -18.92 9.98 -14.37
CA ILE A 68 -20.30 10.26 -13.98
C ILE A 68 -20.61 11.67 -14.48
N SER A 69 -21.22 11.76 -15.67
CA SER A 69 -21.55 13.04 -16.32
C SER A 69 -22.76 13.74 -15.71
N ASP A 70 -23.61 12.99 -15.00
CA ASP A 70 -24.79 13.54 -14.34
C ASP A 70 -24.47 13.96 -12.90
N GLU A 71 -24.41 15.28 -12.68
CA GLU A 71 -24.11 15.91 -11.40
C GLU A 71 -25.16 15.59 -10.33
N ASN A 72 -26.42 15.33 -10.72
CA ASN A 72 -27.48 14.93 -9.79
C ASN A 72 -27.27 13.52 -9.26
N ILE A 73 -26.87 12.57 -10.12
CA ILE A 73 -26.55 11.20 -9.71
C ILE A 73 -25.35 11.21 -8.77
N LYS A 74 -24.32 11.98 -9.10
CA LYS A 74 -23.13 12.17 -8.28
C LYS A 74 -23.48 12.72 -6.89
N SER A 75 -24.38 13.70 -6.82
CA SER A 75 -24.85 14.29 -5.56
C SER A 75 -25.60 13.27 -4.69
N LYS A 76 -26.54 12.50 -5.27
CA LYS A 76 -27.30 11.46 -4.56
C LYS A 76 -26.42 10.36 -3.98
N ILE A 77 -25.43 9.90 -4.76
CA ILE A 77 -24.47 8.88 -4.29
C ILE A 77 -23.64 9.44 -3.13
N LYS A 78 -23.17 10.69 -3.24
CA LYS A 78 -22.41 11.36 -2.19
C LYS A 78 -23.20 11.47 -0.89
N GLU A 79 -24.47 11.86 -0.96
CA GLU A 79 -25.35 11.96 0.21
C GLU A 79 -25.52 10.60 0.88
N LYS A 80 -25.91 9.56 0.12
CA LYS A 80 -26.06 8.20 0.66
C LYS A 80 -24.79 7.66 1.32
N ILE A 81 -23.63 7.81 0.69
CA ILE A 81 -22.37 7.33 1.27
C ILE A 81 -22.03 8.10 2.54
N SER A 82 -22.25 9.42 2.55
CA SER A 82 -22.01 10.25 3.74
C SER A 82 -22.90 9.80 4.92
N ASP A 83 -24.15 9.43 4.63
CA ASP A 83 -25.05 8.90 5.64
C ASP A 83 -24.63 7.52 6.13
N PHE A 84 -24.16 6.64 5.24
CA PHE A 84 -23.62 5.34 5.63
C PHE A 84 -22.38 5.47 6.52
N ILE A 85 -21.47 6.40 6.22
CA ILE A 85 -20.30 6.69 7.06
C ILE A 85 -20.78 7.11 8.45
N LYS A 86 -21.70 8.08 8.55
CA LYS A 86 -22.24 8.54 9.85
C LYS A 86 -22.94 7.42 10.63
N GLN A 87 -23.69 6.56 9.95
CA GLN A 87 -24.36 5.43 10.58
C GLN A 87 -23.34 4.43 11.13
N ASN A 88 -22.30 4.12 10.36
CA ASN A 88 -21.26 3.20 10.79
C ASN A 88 -20.40 3.77 11.93
N GLU A 89 -20.09 5.07 11.90
CA GLU A 89 -19.40 5.78 13.01
C GLU A 89 -20.20 5.76 14.31
N LYS A 90 -21.53 5.86 14.25
CA LYS A 90 -22.39 5.73 15.44
C LYS A 90 -22.36 4.33 16.04
N ILE A 91 -22.27 3.31 15.19
CA ILE A 91 -22.25 1.90 15.61
C ILE A 91 -20.87 1.50 16.14
N SER A 92 -19.80 2.05 15.54
CA SER A 92 -18.42 1.78 15.91
C SER A 92 -17.65 3.11 15.98
N PRO A 93 -17.70 3.82 17.12
CA PRO A 93 -16.88 5.00 17.32
C PRO A 93 -15.39 4.61 17.20
N PHE A 94 -14.57 5.54 16.73
CA PHE A 94 -13.11 5.38 16.64
C PHE A 94 -12.62 4.22 15.77
N SER A 95 -13.46 3.67 14.88
CA SER A 95 -13.10 2.47 14.12
C SER A 95 -11.92 2.68 13.16
N GLU A 96 -11.71 3.91 12.70
CA GLU A 96 -10.59 4.32 11.86
C GLU A 96 -9.26 4.43 12.62
N LEU A 97 -9.29 4.39 13.95
CA LEU A 97 -8.11 4.42 14.78
C LEU A 97 -7.58 3.01 14.99
N PRO A 98 -6.25 2.81 15.00
CA PRO A 98 -5.69 1.50 15.30
C PRO A 98 -6.08 1.06 16.69
N MET A 99 -6.19 -0.26 16.84
CA MET A 99 -6.74 -0.93 18.01
C MET A 99 -6.24 -0.35 19.35
N HIS A 100 -4.95 -0.02 19.46
CA HIS A 100 -4.40 0.54 20.69
C HIS A 100 -4.92 1.94 21.04
N GLU A 101 -5.14 2.82 20.05
CA GLU A 101 -5.71 4.15 20.28
C GLU A 101 -7.20 4.07 20.56
N ARG A 102 -7.91 3.20 19.82
CA ARG A 102 -9.33 2.94 20.05
C ARG A 102 -9.59 2.45 21.48
N ASN A 103 -8.84 1.46 21.96
CA ASN A 103 -8.99 0.95 23.32
C ASN A 103 -8.79 2.05 24.38
N ILE A 104 -7.84 2.98 24.17
CA ILE A 104 -7.61 4.09 25.10
C ILE A 104 -8.78 5.09 25.07
N LEU A 105 -9.38 5.32 23.90
CA LEU A 105 -10.53 6.20 23.75
C LEU A 105 -11.81 5.59 24.35
N ASP A 106 -12.01 4.28 24.18
CA ASP A 106 -13.10 3.54 24.83
C ASP A 106 -12.97 3.61 26.36
N ASP A 107 -11.75 3.44 26.89
CA ASP A 107 -11.45 3.64 28.30
C ASP A 107 -11.77 5.08 28.74
N LEU A 108 -11.33 6.09 27.97
CA LEU A 108 -11.59 7.50 28.28
C LEU A 108 -13.09 7.80 28.33
N GLU A 109 -13.85 7.29 27.37
CA GLU A 109 -15.31 7.44 27.36
C GLU A 109 -15.89 6.85 28.66
N PHE A 110 -15.51 5.64 29.04
CA PHE A 110 -15.94 5.00 30.29
C PHE A 110 -15.58 5.82 31.54
N TYR A 111 -14.36 6.37 31.63
CA TYR A 111 -13.93 7.14 32.81
C TYR A 111 -14.53 8.55 32.88
N ILE A 112 -14.88 9.16 31.73
CA ILE A 112 -15.62 10.42 31.68
C ILE A 112 -16.99 10.26 32.34
N TRP A 113 -17.69 9.16 32.07
CA TRP A 113 -18.98 8.85 32.72
C TRP A 113 -18.84 8.65 34.23
N ASN A 114 -17.68 8.17 34.70
CA ASN A 114 -17.41 7.90 36.12
C ASN A 114 -16.74 9.08 36.86
N THR A 115 -16.53 10.23 36.22
CA THR A 115 -15.93 11.47 36.79
C THR A 115 -14.55 11.27 37.45
N ASP A 116 -13.79 10.25 37.06
CA ASP A 116 -12.48 9.99 37.66
C ASP A 116 -11.35 10.73 36.93
N LYS A 117 -11.15 11.99 37.34
CA LYS A 117 -10.21 12.92 36.70
C LYS A 117 -8.77 12.39 36.60
N LYS A 118 -8.29 11.63 37.60
CA LYS A 118 -6.90 11.12 37.63
C LYS A 118 -6.67 10.00 36.63
N TRP A 119 -7.70 9.21 36.32
CA TRP A 119 -7.62 8.19 35.28
C TRP A 119 -7.71 8.81 33.89
N ILE A 120 -8.55 9.83 33.72
CA ILE A 120 -8.65 10.59 32.47
C ILE A 120 -7.29 11.20 32.11
N GLU A 121 -6.64 11.91 33.04
CA GLU A 121 -5.32 12.52 32.80
C GLU A 121 -4.28 11.48 32.37
N ARG A 122 -4.22 10.33 33.06
CA ARG A 122 -3.30 9.24 32.69
C ARG A 122 -3.58 8.66 31.32
N LYS A 123 -4.85 8.47 30.96
CA LYS A 123 -5.25 7.90 29.66
C LYS A 123 -5.01 8.88 28.52
N VAL A 124 -5.15 10.19 28.75
CA VAL A 124 -4.76 11.23 27.79
C VAL A 124 -3.25 11.21 27.55
N ASP A 125 -2.44 11.07 28.60
CA ASP A 125 -0.98 10.94 28.45
C ASP A 125 -0.58 9.66 27.71
N GLU A 126 -1.26 8.54 28.00
CA GLU A 126 -1.08 7.27 27.28
C GLU A 126 -1.39 7.43 25.78
N LEU A 127 -2.53 8.02 25.45
CA LEU A 127 -2.95 8.27 24.07
C LEU A 127 -1.93 9.16 23.33
N LYS A 128 -1.49 10.24 23.98
CA LYS A 128 -0.46 11.14 23.44
C LYS A 128 0.83 10.40 23.11
N ASN A 129 1.29 9.53 24.01
CA ASN A 129 2.51 8.76 23.80
C ASN A 129 2.38 7.78 22.62
N VAL A 130 1.25 7.09 22.52
CA VAL A 130 0.98 6.17 21.40
C VAL A 130 0.96 6.91 20.06
N ILE A 131 0.27 8.05 19.99
CA ILE A 131 0.23 8.91 18.79
C ILE A 131 1.64 9.39 18.43
N LEU A 132 2.43 9.83 19.41
CA LEU A 132 3.78 10.34 19.20
C LEU A 132 4.72 9.25 18.67
N VAL A 133 4.70 8.06 19.28
CA VAL A 133 5.49 6.91 18.79
C VAL A 133 5.14 6.61 17.34
N ARG A 134 3.84 6.47 17.02
CA ARG A 134 3.41 6.17 15.66
C ARG A 134 3.84 7.26 14.66
N TYR A 135 3.68 8.53 15.01
CA TYR A 135 4.14 9.64 14.18
C TYR A 135 5.65 9.56 13.91
N THR A 136 6.45 9.28 14.94
CA THR A 136 7.90 9.13 14.79
C THR A 136 8.29 7.94 13.92
N GLU A 137 7.58 6.82 14.03
CA GLU A 137 7.78 5.63 13.20
C GLU A 137 7.44 5.92 11.74
N HIS A 138 6.29 6.53 11.44
CA HIS A 138 5.93 6.93 10.08
C HIS A 138 6.98 7.86 9.47
N LYS A 139 7.44 8.87 10.22
CA LYS A 139 8.48 9.80 9.73
C LYS A 139 9.81 9.09 9.45
N LYS A 140 10.16 8.09 10.26
CA LYS A 140 11.35 7.26 10.04
C LYS A 140 11.20 6.42 8.77
N LEU A 141 10.05 5.78 8.57
CA LEU A 141 9.74 4.98 7.39
C LEU A 141 9.73 5.83 6.12
N GLU A 142 9.13 7.02 6.14
CA GLU A 142 9.13 7.96 5.01
C GLU A 142 10.56 8.36 4.63
N LYS A 143 11.40 8.68 5.63
CA LYS A 143 12.82 9.03 5.40
C LYS A 143 13.61 7.86 4.83
N VAL A 144 13.35 6.63 5.29
CA VAL A 144 13.97 5.42 4.74
C VAL A 144 13.51 5.22 3.30
N ASN A 145 12.21 5.29 3.02
CA ASN A 145 11.65 5.11 1.69
C ASN A 145 12.23 6.11 0.69
N LYS A 146 12.28 7.40 1.06
CA LYS A 146 12.86 8.48 0.23
C LYS A 146 14.33 8.24 -0.15
N ARG A 147 15.08 7.50 0.67
CA ARG A 147 16.50 7.18 0.42
C ARG A 147 16.68 5.82 -0.26
N ALA A 148 15.88 4.82 0.12
CA ALA A 148 16.02 3.45 -0.34
C ALA A 148 15.56 3.29 -1.79
N VAL A 149 14.43 3.91 -2.17
CA VAL A 149 13.87 3.81 -3.53
C VAL A 149 14.85 4.27 -4.62
N PRO A 150 15.47 5.47 -4.56
CA PRO A 150 16.43 5.87 -5.59
C PRO A 150 17.68 4.98 -5.59
N LEU A 151 18.12 4.50 -4.43
CA LEU A 151 19.27 3.60 -4.34
C LEU A 151 18.99 2.25 -5.00
N ALA A 152 17.78 1.70 -4.81
CA ALA A 152 17.35 0.46 -5.45
C ALA A 152 17.28 0.60 -6.98
N ILE A 153 16.79 1.75 -7.49
CA ILE A 153 16.78 2.04 -8.93
C ILE A 153 18.21 2.02 -9.50
N ILE A 154 19.16 2.65 -8.81
CA ILE A 154 20.58 2.65 -9.22
C ILE A 154 21.12 1.22 -9.31
N TRP A 155 20.86 0.39 -8.29
CA TRP A 155 21.29 -1.01 -8.28
C TRP A 155 20.68 -1.84 -9.41
N LEU A 156 19.39 -1.62 -9.73
CA LEU A 156 18.70 -2.30 -10.81
C LEU A 156 19.34 -1.94 -12.15
N VAL A 157 19.58 -0.65 -12.41
CA VAL A 157 20.26 -0.18 -13.63
C VAL A 157 21.67 -0.76 -13.74
N LEU A 158 22.43 -0.77 -12.64
CA LEU A 158 23.78 -1.34 -12.61
C LEU A 158 23.77 -2.83 -12.96
N THR A 159 22.83 -3.58 -12.40
CA THR A 159 22.65 -5.02 -12.67
C THR A 159 22.35 -5.26 -14.15
N LEU A 160 21.51 -4.41 -14.75
CA LEU A 160 21.17 -4.49 -16.17
C LEU A 160 22.39 -4.24 -17.07
N ILE A 161 23.23 -3.27 -16.70
CA ILE A 161 24.47 -2.95 -17.42
C ILE A 161 25.45 -4.12 -17.35
N PHE A 162 25.68 -4.69 -16.16
CA PHE A 162 26.55 -5.85 -16.02
C PHE A 162 26.05 -7.06 -16.81
N TRP A 163 24.73 -7.28 -16.82
CA TRP A 163 24.13 -8.32 -17.64
C TRP A 163 24.40 -8.11 -19.13
N LEU A 164 24.28 -6.89 -19.64
CA LEU A 164 24.61 -6.56 -21.04
C LEU A 164 26.10 -6.73 -21.35
N ILE A 165 27.00 -6.25 -20.47
CA ILE A 165 28.46 -6.40 -20.64
C ILE A 165 28.85 -7.88 -20.70
N SER A 166 28.21 -8.72 -19.87
CA SER A 166 28.46 -10.16 -19.86
C SER A 166 28.20 -10.86 -21.19
N LEU A 167 27.38 -10.29 -22.08
CA LEU A 167 27.14 -10.86 -23.41
C LEU A 167 28.29 -10.57 -24.39
N PHE A 168 29.05 -9.49 -24.18
CA PHE A 168 30.13 -9.06 -25.08
C PHE A 168 31.52 -9.46 -24.58
N VAL A 169 31.68 -9.72 -23.28
CA VAL A 169 32.94 -10.20 -22.71
C VAL A 169 33.12 -11.67 -23.11
N LYS A 170 34.16 -11.94 -23.91
CA LYS A 170 34.54 -13.32 -24.26
C LYS A 170 34.84 -14.11 -22.98
N PRO A 171 34.35 -15.35 -22.86
CA PRO A 171 34.65 -16.19 -21.72
C PRO A 171 36.16 -16.39 -21.62
N TRP A 172 36.70 -16.27 -20.41
CA TRP A 172 38.14 -16.35 -20.10
C TRP A 172 38.81 -17.60 -20.72
N ASP A 173 38.08 -18.71 -20.82
CA ASP A 173 38.53 -19.97 -21.43
C ASP A 173 38.88 -19.86 -22.92
N SER A 174 38.33 -18.88 -23.64
CA SER A 174 38.63 -18.64 -25.05
C SER A 174 39.96 -17.92 -25.30
N ILE A 175 40.49 -17.21 -24.30
CA ILE A 175 41.73 -16.42 -24.41
C ILE A 175 42.96 -17.32 -24.23
N ASN A 176 42.89 -18.34 -23.37
CA ASN A 176 44.02 -19.24 -23.11
C ASN A 176 44.24 -20.29 -24.21
N LYS A 177 43.23 -20.61 -25.02
CA LYS A 177 43.37 -21.58 -26.13
C LYS A 177 44.17 -20.99 -27.29
N GLU A 178 44.07 -19.68 -27.53
CA GLU A 178 44.79 -18.98 -28.60
C GLU A 178 46.31 -18.91 -28.34
N ASN A 179 46.72 -18.82 -27.07
CA ASN A 179 48.13 -18.78 -26.68
C ASN A 179 48.82 -20.16 -26.67
N SER A 180 48.06 -21.26 -26.74
CA SER A 180 48.63 -22.62 -26.77
C SER A 180 49.16 -23.04 -28.15
N TRP A 181 48.76 -22.36 -29.23
CA TRP A 181 49.24 -22.62 -30.60
C TRP A 181 50.50 -21.84 -30.97
N LEU A 182 50.89 -20.82 -30.19
CA LEU A 182 52.07 -19.98 -30.44
C LEU A 182 53.31 -20.44 -29.66
N GLY A 183 53.27 -21.63 -29.04
CA GLY A 183 54.26 -22.05 -28.03
C GLY A 183 54.86 -23.44 -28.21
N THR A 184 54.94 -24.01 -29.42
CA THR A 184 55.82 -25.17 -29.67
C THR A 184 56.35 -25.16 -31.10
N GLY A 185 57.54 -24.60 -31.33
CA GLY A 185 58.21 -24.71 -32.62
C GLY A 185 59.61 -24.11 -32.62
N SER A 186 60.61 -24.97 -32.86
CA SER A 186 62.04 -24.67 -33.08
C SER A 186 62.91 -24.40 -31.84
N THR A 187 63.18 -25.45 -31.04
CA THR A 187 64.54 -25.62 -30.49
C THR A 187 65.38 -26.29 -31.58
N SER A 188 66.18 -25.50 -32.29
CA SER A 188 67.25 -26.03 -33.14
C SER A 188 68.25 -26.76 -32.27
N SER A 189 68.29 -28.08 -32.40
CA SER A 189 69.35 -28.94 -31.89
C SER A 189 70.69 -28.49 -32.48
N ILE A 190 71.54 -27.90 -31.65
CA ILE A 190 72.96 -27.72 -31.96
C ILE A 190 73.59 -29.11 -31.85
N ASP A 191 73.94 -29.65 -33.02
CA ASP A 191 74.69 -30.89 -33.15
C ASP A 191 76.15 -30.60 -32.75
N ILE A 192 76.59 -31.17 -31.62
CA ILE A 192 78.01 -31.19 -31.25
C ILE A 192 78.50 -32.62 -31.47
N SER A 193 79.12 -32.86 -32.63
CA SER A 193 80.00 -34.01 -32.81
C SER A 193 81.23 -33.61 -33.63
N LYS A 194 82.39 -33.86 -33.01
CA LYS A 194 83.79 -33.70 -33.43
C LYS A 194 84.42 -32.32 -33.38
#